data_AF-A0A2A5KUL8-F1
#
_entry.id   AF-A0A2A5KUL8-F1
#
_cell.length_a   1.000
_cell.length_b   1.000
_cell.length_c   1.000
_cell.angle_alpha   90.00
_cell.angle_beta   90.00
_cell.angle_gamma   90.00
#
_symmetry.space_group_name_H-M   'P 1'
#
loop_
_entity.id
_entity.type
_entity.pdbx_description
1 polymer ?
#
loop_
_entity_poly.entity_id
_entity_poly.type
_entity_poly.pdbx_seq_one_letter_code
_entity_poly.pdbx_strand_id
1 'polypeptide(L)' 'MIILTAAALGISAAQMRSAAAIALIAALIGITFALAAITSPGPVSLLALLYAILGYNGGLILYVLGLYAHARFRAPRVSH' A
#
# COMPACT_ATOMS: atom_id res chain seq x y z
N MET A 1 13.10 -5.00 4.39
CA MET A 1 12.51 -3.64 4.25
C MET A 1 11.40 -3.54 3.20
N ILE A 2 11.46 -4.27 2.06
CA ILE A 2 10.50 -4.11 0.94
C ILE A 2 9.02 -4.13 1.33
N ILE A 3 8.62 -5.08 2.19
CA ILE A 3 7.22 -5.24 2.62
C ILE A 3 6.71 -4.04 3.44
N LEU A 4 7.54 -3.53 4.36
CA LEU A 4 7.18 -2.39 5.21
C LEU A 4 7.10 -1.09 4.41
N THR A 5 8.04 -0.90 3.47
CA THR A 5 8.00 0.27 2.56
C THR A 5 6.75 0.24 1.69
N ALA A 6 6.41 -0.91 1.10
CA ALA A 6 5.20 -1.04 0.31
C ALA A 6 3.93 -0.82 1.13
N ALA A 7 3.89 -1.31 2.37
CA ALA A 7 2.79 -1.04 3.29
C ALA A 7 2.64 0.45 3.62
N ALA A 8 3.76 1.16 3.85
CA ALA A 8 3.73 2.60 4.05
C ALA A 8 3.20 3.34 2.81
N LEU A 9 3.58 2.93 1.59
CA LEU A 9 3.03 3.47 0.35
C LEU A 9 1.52 3.23 0.26
N GLY A 10 1.04 2.04 0.63
CA GLY A 10 -0.38 1.71 0.66
C GLY A 10 -1.17 2.61 1.61
N ILE A 11 -0.69 2.78 2.84
CA ILE A 11 -1.33 3.68 3.83
C ILE A 11 -1.36 5.12 3.30
N SER A 12 -0.24 5.63 2.78
CA SER A 12 -0.15 6.99 2.23
C SER A 12 -1.09 7.19 1.04
N ALA A 13 -1.17 6.21 0.12
CA ALA A 13 -2.09 6.25 -1.02
C ALA A 13 -3.55 6.27 -0.55
N ALA A 14 -3.90 5.49 0.48
CA ALA A 14 -5.25 5.45 1.02
C ALA A 14 -5.66 6.77 1.69
N GLN A 15 -4.72 7.49 2.30
CA GLN A 15 -4.96 8.82 2.86
C GLN A 15 -5.38 9.84 1.81
N MET A 16 -4.91 9.69 0.57
CA MET A 16 -5.30 10.55 -0.55
C MET A 16 -6.75 10.32 -1.00
N ARG A 17 -7.41 9.23 -0.55
CA ARG A 17 -8.80 8.87 -0.86
C ARG A 17 -9.13 8.85 -2.37
N SER A 18 -8.14 8.56 -3.20
CA SER A 18 -8.26 8.57 -4.67
C SER A 18 -7.93 7.20 -5.25
N ALA A 19 -8.91 6.59 -5.92
CA ALA A 19 -8.72 5.31 -6.61
C ALA A 19 -7.65 5.41 -7.70
N ALA A 20 -7.56 6.56 -8.39
CA ALA A 20 -6.55 6.81 -9.40
C ALA A 20 -5.13 6.84 -8.80
N ALA A 21 -4.94 7.49 -7.64
CA ALA A 21 -3.65 7.50 -6.95
C ALA A 21 -3.25 6.08 -6.48
N ILE A 22 -4.22 5.32 -5.95
CA ILE A 22 -4.00 3.94 -5.52
C ILE A 22 -3.60 3.05 -6.70
N ALA A 23 -4.29 3.17 -7.85
CA ALA A 23 -3.96 2.40 -9.05
C ALA A 23 -2.60 2.82 -9.63
N LEU A 24 -2.30 4.11 -9.66
CA LEU A 24 -1.03 4.65 -10.15
C LEU A 24 0.15 4.11 -9.34
N ILE A 25 0.07 4.14 -8.00
CA ILE A 25 1.17 3.65 -7.15
C ILE A 25 1.36 2.14 -7.34
N ALA A 26 0.28 1.36 -7.46
CA ALA A 26 0.39 -0.06 -7.77
C ALA A 26 1.09 -0.32 -9.11
N ALA A 27 0.74 0.46 -10.14
CA ALA A 27 1.40 0.38 -11.44
C ALA A 27 2.89 0.76 -11.35
N LEU A 28 3.22 1.84 -10.64
CA LEU A 28 4.61 2.27 -10.44
C LEU A 28 5.46 1.22 -9.72
N ILE A 29 4.89 0.45 -8.78
CA ILE A 29 5.59 -0.69 -8.17
C ILE A 29 5.97 -1.71 -9.25
N GLY A 30 5.02 -2.15 -10.07
CA GLY A 30 5.30 -3.10 -11.16
C GLY A 30 6.31 -2.56 -12.17
N ILE A 31 6.14 -1.30 -12.60
CA ILE A 31 7.05 -0.61 -13.51
C ILE A 31 8.46 -0.55 -12.93
N THR A 32 8.63 -0.29 -11.63
CA THR A 32 9.96 -0.24 -10.99
C THR A 32 10.69 -1.58 -11.09
N PHE A 33 9.99 -2.70 -10.87
CA PHE A 33 10.57 -4.03 -11.02
C PHE A 33 10.85 -4.38 -12.49
N ALA A 34 9.98 -3.97 -13.42
CA ALA A 34 10.21 -4.14 -14.85
C ALA A 34 11.43 -3.34 -15.33
N LEU A 35 11.57 -2.09 -14.90
CA LEU A 35 12.76 -1.28 -15.18
C LEU A 35 14.01 -1.93 -14.60
N ALA A 36 13.96 -2.40 -13.35
CA ALA A 36 15.09 -3.11 -12.75
C ALA A 36 15.52 -4.34 -13.56
N ALA A 37 14.56 -5.05 -14.18
CA ALA A 37 14.86 -6.21 -15.02
C ALA A 37 15.56 -5.84 -16.34
N ILE A 38 15.35 -4.62 -16.83
CA ILE A 38 15.93 -4.12 -18.07
C ILE A 38 17.28 -3.44 -17.81
N THR A 39 17.41 -2.69 -16.71
CA THR A 39 18.56 -1.80 -16.46
C THR A 39 19.59 -2.36 -15.48
N SER A 40 19.24 -3.37 -14.68
CA SER A 40 20.16 -3.98 -13.71
C SER A 40 20.86 -5.21 -14.30
N PRO A 41 22.20 -5.34 -14.15
CA PRO A 41 22.92 -6.55 -14.53
C PRO A 41 22.67 -7.75 -13.58
N GLY A 42 22.02 -7.53 -12.43
CA GLY A 42 21.71 -8.58 -11.45
C GLY A 42 20.31 -9.17 -11.59
N PRO A 43 20.06 -10.38 -11.06
CA PRO A 43 18.75 -11.02 -11.11
C PRO A 43 17.71 -10.23 -10.31
N VAL A 44 16.53 -10.01 -10.90
CA VAL A 44 15.39 -9.38 -10.23
C VAL A 44 14.64 -10.41 -9.39
N SER A 45 14.45 -10.12 -8.11
CA SER A 45 13.77 -11.03 -7.19
C SER A 45 12.25 -10.97 -7.35
N LEU A 46 11.65 -12.06 -7.85
CA LEU A 46 10.20 -12.21 -7.96
C LEU A 46 9.52 -12.26 -6.58
N LEU A 47 10.19 -12.83 -5.57
CA LEU A 47 9.70 -12.84 -4.19
C LEU A 47 9.60 -11.42 -3.63
N ALA A 48 10.57 -10.54 -3.93
CA ALA A 48 10.51 -9.15 -3.51
C ALA A 48 9.32 -8.41 -4.16
N LEU A 49 8.98 -8.72 -5.41
CA LEU A 49 7.77 -8.20 -6.07
C LEU A 49 6.49 -8.67 -5.36
N LEU A 50 6.39 -9.97 -5.04
CA LEU A 50 5.25 -10.51 -4.28
C LEU A 50 5.11 -9.85 -2.91
N TYR A 51 6.22 -9.65 -2.18
CA TYR A 51 6.19 -8.94 -0.91
C TYR A 51 5.81 -7.47 -1.05
N ALA A 52 6.19 -6.81 -2.16
CA ALA A 52 5.76 -5.44 -2.43
C ALA A 52 4.25 -5.37 -2.71
N ILE A 53 3.71 -6.29 -3.50
CA ILE A 53 2.26 -6.38 -3.77
C ILE A 53 1.50 -6.64 -2.48
N LEU A 54 1.93 -7.63 -1.69
CA LEU A 54 1.28 -7.97 -0.43
C LEU A 54 1.38 -6.84 0.59
N GLY A 55 2.55 -6.21 0.69
CA GLY A 55 2.77 -5.06 1.56
C GLY A 55 1.87 -3.89 1.19
N TYR A 56 1.82 -3.51 -0.09
CA TYR A 56 0.99 -2.41 -0.58
C TYR A 56 -0.50 -2.62 -0.28
N ASN A 57 -1.03 -3.79 -0.64
CA ASN A 57 -2.44 -4.13 -0.37
C ASN A 57 -2.70 -4.27 1.14
N GLY A 58 -1.78 -4.86 1.89
CA GLY A 58 -1.83 -4.92 3.35
C GLY A 58 -1.90 -3.54 3.98
N GLY A 59 -1.13 -2.56 3.48
CA GLY A 59 -1.18 -1.17 3.91
C GLY A 59 -2.54 -0.51 3.67
N LEU A 60 -3.14 -0.73 2.50
CA LEU A 60 -4.51 -0.25 2.19
C LEU A 60 -5.53 -0.84 3.17
N ILE A 61 -5.48 -2.16 3.40
CA ILE A 61 -6.39 -2.87 4.32
C ILE A 61 -6.20 -2.38 5.75
N LEU A 62 -4.96 -2.24 6.21
CA LEU A 62 -4.65 -1.75 7.56
C LEU A 62 -5.16 -0.32 7.77
N TYR A 63 -5.06 0.55 6.76
CA TYR A 63 -5.63 1.88 6.84
C TYR A 63 -7.15 1.85 6.99
N VAL A 64 -7.86 1.06 6.17
CA VAL A 64 -9.32 0.90 6.27
C VAL A 64 -9.72 0.31 7.62
N LEU A 65 -9.01 -0.72 8.08
CA LEU A 65 -9.23 -1.33 9.39
C LEU A 65 -9.01 -0.31 10.52
N GLY A 66 -7.99 0.53 10.41
CA GLY A 66 -7.73 1.63 11.33
C GLY A 66 -8.87 2.65 11.38
N LEU A 67 -9.42 3.03 10.21
CA LEU A 67 -10.60 3.89 10.14
C LEU A 67 -11.83 3.24 10.77
N TYR A 68 -12.06 1.96 10.49
CA TYR A 68 -13.15 1.18 11.07
C TYR A 68 -13.04 1.09 12.59
N ALA A 69 -11.86 0.72 13.09
CA ALA A 69 -11.57 0.65 14.53
C ALA A 69 -11.79 2.02 15.19
N HIS A 70 -11.25 3.09 14.59
CA HIS A 70 -11.44 4.45 15.10
C HIS A 70 -12.93 4.84 15.16
N ALA A 71 -13.72 4.51 14.14
CA ALA A 71 -15.16 4.75 14.15
C ALA A 71 -15.88 3.91 15.22
N ARG A 72 -15.48 2.65 15.39
CA ARG A 72 -16.09 1.72 16.35
C ARG A 72 -15.84 2.11 17.81
N PHE A 73 -14.65 2.60 18.12
CA PHE A 73 -14.27 3.00 19.48
C PHE A 73 -14.63 4.44 19.84
N ARG A 74 -15.11 5.24 18.87
CA ARG A 74 -15.65 6.57 19.16
C ARG A 74 -17.03 6.41 19.83
N ALA A 75 -17.14 6.81 21.09
CA ALA A 75 -18.41 6.79 21.81
C ALA A 75 -19.51 7.51 21.00
N PRO A 76 -20.73 6.97 20.89
CA PRO A 76 -21.83 7.67 20.23
C PRO A 76 -21.99 9.02 20.92
N ARG A 77 -21.91 10.10 20.14
CA ARG A 77 -22.24 11.44 20.63
C ARG A 77 -23.68 11.37 21.09
N VAL A 78 -23.91 11.42 22.40
CA VAL A 78 -25.25 11.62 22.95
C VAL A 78 -25.67 13.01 22.50
N SER A 79 -26.52 13.08 21.47
CA SER A 79 -27.18 14.32 21.07
C SER A 79 -28.18 14.65 22.18
N HIS A 80 -27.86 15.69 22.97
CA HIS A 80 -28.80 16.34 23.89
C HIS A 80 -29.81 17.17 23.11
#